data_AF-A0A432TFB5-F1
#
_entry.id   AF-A0A432TFB5-F1
#
_cell.length_a   1.000
_cell.length_b   1.000
_cell.length_c   1.000
_cell.angle_alpha   90.00
_cell.angle_beta   90.00
_cell.angle_gamma   90.00
#
_symmetry.space_group_name_H-M   'P 1'
#
loop_
_entity.id
_entity.type
_entity.pdbx_description
1 polymer ?
#
loop_
_entity_poly.entity_id
_entity_poly.type
_entity_poly.pdbx_seq_one_letter_code
_entity_poly.pdbx_strand_id
1 'polypeptide(L)'
;MNKKYTIHTRILSIDGGGVRGIVPAVILAYLEKKLQQLSGNSDARIADYFDLFAGNSTGGLIIAGLLLPGEDGRPKYSAEDIVELYLKNAKIIFQSSLLQGIKSVSGLLDVKYKDEGAQFVYNNYFENRELKELLKPCLIPVYDLTRGKNYFFRQHKAIVSDRHNFYLKDVMRSATAAIAYFPPANITSVNGQEKRCFIDG
;
A
#
# COMPACT_ATOMS: atom_id res chain seq x y z
N MET A 1 27.59 -28.12 22.72
CA MET A 1 27.57 -26.64 22.66
C MET A 1 26.15 -26.19 22.32
N ASN A 2 25.39 -25.67 23.29
CA ASN A 2 24.05 -25.12 23.05
C ASN A 2 24.18 -23.78 22.33
N LYS A 3 23.97 -23.76 21.00
CA LYS A 3 23.78 -22.49 20.27
C LYS A 3 22.50 -21.84 20.81
N LYS A 4 22.64 -20.74 21.56
CA LYS A 4 21.53 -19.83 21.80
C LYS A 4 21.08 -19.31 20.44
N TYR A 5 19.89 -19.71 20.00
CA TYR A 5 19.27 -19.12 18.82
C TYR A 5 18.78 -17.72 19.21
N THR A 6 19.46 -16.70 18.73
CA THR A 6 18.99 -15.33 18.84
C THR A 6 17.82 -15.16 17.88
N ILE A 7 16.64 -14.85 18.41
CA ILE A 7 15.49 -14.48 17.58
C ILE A 7 15.76 -13.06 17.10
N HIS A 8 15.97 -12.91 15.79
CA HIS A 8 16.13 -11.61 15.15
C HIS A 8 14.81 -11.19 14.51
N THR A 9 14.39 -9.94 14.75
CA THR A 9 13.26 -9.33 14.04
C THR A 9 13.74 -8.79 12.70
N ARG A 10 13.08 -9.20 11.61
CA ARG A 10 13.38 -8.76 10.24
C ARG A 10 12.30 -7.80 9.77
N ILE A 11 12.70 -6.62 9.35
CA ILE A 11 11.80 -5.54 8.92
C ILE A 11 12.05 -5.26 7.44
N LEU A 12 10.99 -5.26 6.63
CA LEU A 12 11.03 -4.76 5.27
C LEU A 12 10.45 -3.34 5.24
N SER A 13 11.21 -2.36 4.75
CA SER A 13 10.74 -1.00 4.54
C SER A 13 10.84 -0.63 3.06
N ILE A 14 9.78 -0.05 2.52
CA ILE A 14 9.70 0.37 1.12
C ILE A 14 9.31 1.83 1.03
N ASP A 15 10.16 2.62 0.37
CA ASP A 15 9.93 4.04 0.19
C ASP A 15 8.82 4.34 -0.83
N GLY A 16 8.25 5.53 -0.72
CA GLY A 16 7.35 6.10 -1.72
C GLY A 16 8.10 6.56 -2.98
N GLY A 17 7.37 6.73 -4.09
CA GLY A 17 7.98 7.20 -5.33
C GLY A 17 7.07 7.29 -6.55
N GLY A 18 5.76 7.14 -6.39
CA GLY A 18 4.82 7.10 -7.51
C GLY A 18 5.18 5.99 -8.49
N VAL A 19 5.23 6.31 -9.78
CA VAL A 19 5.60 5.34 -10.83
C VAL A 19 6.97 4.68 -10.61
N ARG A 20 7.89 5.32 -9.88
CA ARG A 20 9.21 4.74 -9.55
C ARG A 20 9.14 3.58 -8.55
N GLY A 21 7.98 3.29 -7.97
CA GLY A 21 7.74 2.09 -7.17
C GLY A 21 8.04 0.78 -7.92
N ILE A 22 8.14 0.83 -9.25
CA ILE A 22 8.64 -0.30 -10.06
C ILE A 22 10.06 -0.75 -9.66
N VAL A 23 10.92 0.16 -9.21
CA VAL A 23 12.30 -0.16 -8.82
C VAL A 23 12.33 -1.09 -7.61
N PRO A 24 11.74 -0.74 -6.45
CA PRO A 24 11.70 -1.67 -5.33
C PRO A 24 10.88 -2.93 -5.63
N ALA A 25 9.84 -2.86 -6.46
CA ALA A 25 9.09 -4.06 -6.86
C ALA A 25 9.97 -5.09 -7.59
N VAL A 26 10.79 -4.65 -8.56
CA VAL A 26 11.73 -5.53 -9.28
C VAL A 26 12.81 -6.09 -8.34
N ILE A 27 13.30 -5.29 -7.39
CA ILE A 27 14.26 -5.78 -6.37
C ILE A 27 13.61 -6.87 -5.52
N LEU A 28 12.34 -6.72 -5.13
CA LEU A 28 11.61 -7.70 -4.35
C LEU A 28 11.33 -8.98 -5.13
N ALA A 29 11.01 -8.89 -6.42
CA ALA A 29 10.86 -10.06 -7.29
C ALA A 29 12.16 -10.87 -7.37
N TYR A 30 13.29 -10.17 -7.55
CA TYR A 30 14.61 -10.81 -7.53
C TYR A 30 14.92 -11.44 -6.16
N LEU A 31 14.63 -10.73 -5.06
CA LEU A 31 14.85 -11.23 -3.71
C LEU A 31 14.00 -12.48 -3.43
N GLU A 32 12.72 -12.46 -3.76
CA GLU A 32 11.81 -13.60 -3.58
C GLU A 32 12.32 -14.84 -4.32
N LYS A 33 12.73 -14.67 -5.59
CA LYS A 33 13.35 -15.74 -6.38
C LYS A 33 14.62 -16.29 -5.73
N LYS A 34 15.46 -15.42 -5.15
CA LYS A 34 16.66 -15.84 -4.43
C LYS A 34 16.34 -16.60 -3.15
N LEU A 35 15.32 -16.19 -2.41
CA LEU A 35 14.86 -16.89 -1.22
C LEU A 35 14.30 -18.27 -1.55
N GLN A 36 13.54 -18.40 -2.63
CA GLN A 36 13.06 -19.69 -3.14
C GLN A 36 14.23 -20.62 -3.51
N GLN A 37 15.24 -20.11 -4.22
CA GLN A 37 16.45 -20.89 -4.57
C GLN A 37 17.22 -21.35 -3.34
N LEU A 38 17.46 -20.45 -2.38
CA LEU A 38 18.25 -20.75 -1.18
C LEU A 38 17.52 -21.68 -0.20
N SER A 39 16.19 -21.61 -0.15
CA SER A 39 15.38 -22.47 0.72
C SER A 39 14.99 -23.81 0.08
N GLY A 40 15.07 -23.92 -1.25
CA GLY A 40 14.53 -25.07 -2.00
C GLY A 40 13.00 -25.11 -2.04
N ASN A 41 12.31 -24.03 -1.68
CA ASN A 41 10.85 -23.93 -1.66
C ASN A 41 10.37 -22.91 -2.70
N SER A 42 9.73 -23.39 -3.78
CA SER A 42 9.16 -22.53 -4.84
C SER A 42 7.96 -21.69 -4.37
N ASP A 43 7.28 -22.11 -3.29
CA ASP A 43 6.10 -21.42 -2.75
C ASP A 43 6.46 -20.40 -1.67
N ALA A 44 7.75 -20.24 -1.39
CA ALA A 44 8.25 -19.22 -0.49
C ALA A 44 7.91 -17.82 -1.04
N ARG A 45 7.48 -16.94 -0.14
CA ARG A 45 7.08 -15.56 -0.43
C ARG A 45 7.84 -14.59 0.47
N ILE A 46 7.96 -13.33 0.07
CA ILE A 46 8.54 -12.27 0.91
C ILE A 46 7.94 -12.28 2.32
N ALA A 47 6.63 -12.50 2.45
CA ALA A 47 5.91 -12.57 3.73
C ALA A 47 6.42 -13.65 4.70
N ASP A 48 7.08 -14.71 4.24
CA ASP A 48 7.62 -15.76 5.13
C ASP A 48 8.93 -15.34 5.81
N TYR A 49 9.63 -14.36 5.25
CA TYR A 49 10.97 -13.97 5.68
C TYR A 49 11.04 -12.64 6.44
N PHE A 50 9.93 -11.92 6.55
CA PHE A 50 9.87 -10.67 7.29
C PHE A 50 8.75 -10.69 8.32
N ASP A 51 9.02 -10.08 9.47
CA ASP A 51 8.14 -10.07 10.63
C ASP A 51 7.29 -8.79 10.68
N LEU A 52 7.78 -7.71 10.08
CA LEU A 52 7.12 -6.41 10.00
C LEU A 52 7.38 -5.74 8.65
N PHE A 53 6.35 -5.10 8.12
CA PHE A 53 6.39 -4.36 6.86
C PHE A 53 6.11 -2.88 7.09
N ALA A 54 6.89 -2.00 6.48
CA ALA A 54 6.66 -0.57 6.45
C ALA A 54 6.68 -0.08 5.01
N GLY A 55 5.76 0.82 4.66
CA GLY A 55 5.63 1.28 3.28
C GLY A 55 4.98 2.65 3.22
N ASN A 56 5.71 3.65 2.71
CA ASN A 56 5.14 4.98 2.45
C ASN A 56 4.60 5.06 1.02
N SER A 57 3.44 5.70 0.82
CA SER A 57 2.86 5.91 -0.50
C SER A 57 2.75 4.62 -1.33
N THR A 58 3.35 4.60 -2.52
CA THR A 58 3.50 3.40 -3.36
C THR A 58 4.21 2.23 -2.68
N GLY A 59 5.10 2.47 -1.73
CA GLY A 59 5.64 1.41 -0.87
C GLY A 59 4.54 0.75 -0.02
N GLY A 60 3.57 1.54 0.46
CA GLY A 60 2.36 1.05 1.13
C GLY A 60 1.52 0.14 0.22
N LEU A 61 1.37 0.53 -1.05
CA LEU A 61 0.68 -0.29 -2.07
C LEU A 61 1.38 -1.62 -2.33
N ILE A 62 2.71 -1.61 -2.44
CA ILE A 62 3.52 -2.81 -2.63
C ILE A 62 3.34 -3.77 -1.44
N ILE A 63 3.51 -3.28 -0.20
CA ILE A 63 3.37 -4.16 0.97
C ILE A 63 1.93 -4.66 1.14
N ALA A 64 0.91 -3.85 0.79
CA ALA A 64 -0.47 -4.31 0.84
C ALA A 64 -0.72 -5.47 -0.13
N GLY A 65 -0.16 -5.40 -1.35
CA GLY A 65 -0.22 -6.50 -2.31
C GLY A 65 0.51 -7.77 -1.83
N LEU A 66 1.73 -7.63 -1.31
CA LEU A 66 2.53 -8.74 -0.79
C LEU A 66 1.92 -9.42 0.45
N LEU A 67 1.05 -8.71 1.18
CA LEU A 67 0.42 -9.19 2.40
C LEU A 67 -1.06 -9.51 2.24
N LEU A 68 -1.64 -9.32 1.06
CA LEU A 68 -3.05 -9.61 0.81
C LEU A 68 -3.27 -11.12 0.83
N PRO A 69 -4.13 -11.67 1.71
CA PRO A 69 -4.40 -13.11 1.72
C PRO A 69 -5.16 -13.56 0.46
N GLY A 70 -4.72 -14.67 -0.12
CA GLY A 70 -5.48 -15.52 -1.02
C GLY A 70 -6.41 -16.47 -0.24
N GLU A 71 -7.10 -17.34 -0.98
CA GLU A 71 -8.07 -18.30 -0.40
C GLU A 71 -7.41 -19.38 0.46
N ASP A 72 -6.14 -19.69 0.19
CA ASP A 72 -5.32 -20.66 0.91
C ASP A 72 -4.64 -20.09 2.17
N GLY A 73 -4.91 -18.82 2.49
CA GLY A 73 -4.28 -18.12 3.62
C GLY A 73 -2.82 -17.71 3.37
N ARG A 74 -2.31 -17.85 2.14
CA ARG A 74 -0.99 -17.35 1.72
C ARG A 74 -1.11 -16.05 0.94
N PRO A 75 0.00 -15.33 0.67
CA PRO A 75 -0.05 -14.13 -0.17
C PRO A 75 -0.69 -14.41 -1.53
N LYS A 76 -1.74 -13.64 -1.87
CA LYS A 76 -2.46 -13.71 -3.15
C LYS A 76 -1.53 -13.41 -4.33
N TYR A 77 -0.54 -12.54 -4.11
CA TYR A 77 0.40 -12.09 -5.12
C TYR A 77 1.84 -12.47 -4.72
N SER A 78 2.59 -13.01 -5.68
CA SER A 78 4.04 -13.06 -5.63
C SER A 78 4.64 -11.67 -5.85
N ALA A 79 5.92 -11.51 -5.55
CA ALA A 79 6.61 -10.24 -5.83
C ALA A 79 6.73 -9.96 -7.34
N GLU A 80 6.75 -11.00 -8.19
CA GLU A 80 6.68 -10.85 -9.65
C GLU A 80 5.30 -10.33 -10.08
N ASP A 81 4.21 -10.86 -9.51
CA ASP A 81 2.86 -10.35 -9.79
C ASP A 81 2.77 -8.86 -9.45
N ILE A 82 3.40 -8.41 -8.36
CA ILE A 82 3.43 -6.97 -8.01
C ILE A 82 4.08 -6.13 -9.12
N VAL A 83 5.16 -6.62 -9.75
CA VAL A 83 5.80 -5.94 -10.89
C VAL A 83 4.82 -5.82 -12.06
N GLU A 84 4.15 -6.92 -12.42
CA GLU A 84 3.18 -6.94 -13.52
C GLU A 84 1.99 -6.01 -13.24
N LEU A 85 1.47 -6.03 -12.01
CA LEU A 85 0.40 -5.14 -11.57
C LEU A 85 0.82 -3.69 -11.65
N TYR A 86 2.07 -3.35 -11.28
CA TYR A 86 2.58 -1.99 -11.45
C TYR A 86 2.60 -1.57 -12.92
N LEU A 87 3.16 -2.39 -13.80
CA LEU A 87 3.27 -2.08 -15.23
C LEU A 87 1.89 -1.94 -15.89
N LYS A 88 0.96 -2.83 -15.55
CA LYS A 88 -0.41 -2.83 -16.07
C LYS A 88 -1.19 -1.60 -15.63
N ASN A 89 -1.13 -1.26 -14.33
CA ASN A 89 -1.99 -0.23 -13.75
C ASN A 89 -1.37 1.17 -13.74
N ALA A 90 -0.05 1.31 -13.91
CA ALA A 90 0.62 2.62 -13.91
C ALA A 90 0.01 3.59 -14.93
N LYS A 91 -0.35 3.12 -16.13
CA LYS A 91 -1.00 3.96 -17.14
C LYS A 91 -2.39 4.43 -16.72
N ILE A 92 -3.11 3.64 -15.92
CA ILE A 92 -4.46 3.97 -15.45
C ILE A 92 -4.38 4.97 -14.28
N ILE A 93 -3.48 4.73 -13.33
CA ILE A 93 -3.31 5.58 -12.14
C ILE A 93 -2.68 6.93 -12.50
N PHE A 94 -1.66 6.92 -13.36
CA PHE A 94 -0.90 8.12 -13.74
C PHE A 94 -1.32 8.70 -15.10
N GLN A 95 -2.54 8.40 -15.54
CA GLN A 95 -3.13 9.02 -16.72
C GLN A 95 -3.37 10.50 -16.40
N SER A 96 -2.57 11.39 -16.99
CA SER A 96 -2.80 12.83 -16.89
C SER A 96 -4.19 13.13 -17.43
N SER A 97 -4.97 13.95 -16.72
CA SER A 97 -6.22 14.47 -17.26
C SER A 97 -5.93 15.14 -18.61
N LEU A 98 -6.54 14.67 -19.69
CA LEU A 98 -6.44 15.22 -21.06
C LEU A 98 -6.88 16.71 -21.17
N LEU A 99 -7.20 17.37 -20.05
CA LEU A 99 -7.74 18.71 -19.94
C LEU A 99 -6.69 19.83 -19.80
N GLN A 100 -5.38 19.52 -19.90
CA GLN A 100 -4.33 20.56 -19.89
C GLN A 100 -4.41 21.57 -21.06
N GLY A 101 -5.33 21.39 -22.01
CA GLY A 101 -5.59 22.33 -23.10
C GLY A 101 -6.54 23.50 -22.76
N ILE A 102 -7.29 23.46 -21.65
CA ILE A 102 -8.23 24.54 -21.31
C ILE A 102 -7.80 25.15 -19.98
N LYS A 103 -6.91 26.15 -20.08
CA LYS A 103 -6.58 27.08 -18.99
C LYS A 103 -7.87 27.77 -18.54
N SER A 104 -8.49 27.25 -17.47
CA SER A 104 -9.58 27.95 -16.79
C SER A 104 -9.00 28.88 -15.71
N VAL A 105 -9.62 30.05 -15.58
CA VAL A 105 -9.10 31.28 -14.97
C VAL A 105 -9.21 31.27 -13.42
N SER A 106 -9.04 30.12 -12.76
CA SER A 106 -9.01 30.04 -11.27
C SER A 106 -7.92 29.10 -10.75
N GLY A 107 -6.66 29.51 -10.97
CA GLY A 107 -5.44 28.71 -10.78
C GLY A 107 -5.04 28.33 -9.35
N LEU A 108 -5.93 27.74 -8.56
CA LEU A 108 -5.61 27.19 -7.21
C LEU A 108 -6.22 25.80 -6.93
N LEU A 109 -6.97 25.19 -7.85
CA LEU A 109 -7.76 23.97 -7.56
C LEU A 109 -7.46 22.74 -8.44
N ASP A 110 -6.60 22.82 -9.44
CA ASP A 110 -6.34 21.68 -10.36
C ASP A 110 -5.15 20.82 -9.89
N VAL A 111 -5.45 19.66 -9.30
CA VAL A 111 -4.46 18.60 -9.04
C VAL A 111 -4.08 17.88 -10.33
N LYS A 112 -2.85 17.34 -10.40
CA LYS A 112 -2.29 16.75 -11.63
C LYS A 112 -3.09 15.54 -12.17
N TYR A 113 -3.65 14.74 -11.29
CA TYR A 113 -4.38 13.52 -11.62
C TYR A 113 -5.74 13.53 -10.95
N LYS A 114 -6.75 13.07 -11.70
CA LYS A 114 -8.04 12.75 -11.10
C LYS A 114 -7.96 11.42 -10.37
N ASP A 115 -8.85 11.25 -9.41
CA ASP A 115 -8.84 10.10 -8.52
C ASP A 115 -9.45 8.82 -9.14
N GLU A 116 -10.21 8.95 -10.25
CA GLU A 116 -11.02 7.82 -10.73
C GLU A 116 -10.17 6.62 -11.16
N GLY A 117 -8.99 6.85 -11.75
CA GLY A 117 -8.07 5.78 -12.16
C GLY A 117 -7.47 5.03 -10.97
N ALA A 118 -7.03 5.76 -9.93
CA ALA A 118 -6.52 5.17 -8.71
C ALA A 118 -7.61 4.40 -7.97
N GLN A 119 -8.78 5.02 -7.81
CA GLN A 119 -9.93 4.40 -7.15
C GLN A 119 -10.41 3.14 -7.89
N PHE A 120 -10.47 3.17 -9.22
CA PHE A 120 -10.81 2.00 -10.03
C PHE A 120 -9.84 0.84 -9.77
N VAL A 121 -8.54 1.11 -9.79
CA VAL A 121 -7.52 0.10 -9.51
C VAL A 121 -7.66 -0.44 -8.09
N TYR A 122 -7.74 0.44 -7.09
CA TYR A 122 -7.84 0.00 -5.69
C TYR A 122 -9.11 -0.80 -5.41
N ASN A 123 -10.24 -0.44 -6.01
CA ASN A 123 -11.47 -1.22 -5.94
C ASN A 123 -11.31 -2.62 -6.55
N ASN A 124 -10.65 -2.72 -7.71
CA ASN A 124 -10.51 -3.99 -8.42
C ASN A 124 -9.56 -4.99 -7.73
N TYR A 125 -8.55 -4.51 -7.00
CA TYR A 125 -7.56 -5.39 -6.35
C TYR A 125 -7.80 -5.59 -4.85
N PHE A 126 -8.39 -4.62 -4.16
CA PHE A 126 -8.64 -4.69 -2.72
C PHE A 126 -10.11 -4.84 -2.35
N GLU A 127 -11.05 -4.58 -3.25
CA GLU A 127 -12.49 -4.79 -3.03
C GLU A 127 -12.98 -4.23 -1.68
N ASN A 128 -13.49 -5.09 -0.79
CA ASN A 128 -13.89 -4.78 0.58
C ASN A 128 -12.96 -5.41 1.62
N ARG A 129 -11.73 -5.77 1.22
CA ARG A 129 -10.73 -6.31 2.13
C ARG A 129 -10.29 -5.25 3.13
N GLU A 130 -10.10 -5.67 4.37
CA GLU A 130 -9.86 -4.78 5.50
C GLU A 130 -8.38 -4.78 5.89
N LEU A 131 -7.91 -3.67 6.49
CA LEU A 131 -6.53 -3.56 6.96
C LEU A 131 -6.15 -4.68 7.94
N LYS A 132 -7.07 -5.09 8.81
CA LYS A 132 -6.85 -6.17 9.79
C LYS A 132 -6.59 -7.53 9.15
N GLU A 133 -6.99 -7.72 7.89
CA GLU A 133 -6.88 -9.00 7.18
C GLU A 133 -5.50 -9.23 6.56
N LEU A 134 -4.64 -8.21 6.47
CA LEU A 134 -3.28 -8.40 5.97
C LEU A 134 -2.52 -9.41 6.82
N LEU A 135 -1.75 -10.28 6.15
CA LEU A 135 -1.13 -11.47 6.75
C LEU A 135 -0.08 -11.18 7.82
N LYS A 136 0.52 -9.99 7.80
CA LYS A 136 1.60 -9.59 8.72
C LYS A 136 1.35 -8.21 9.29
N PRO A 137 1.94 -7.91 10.47
CA PRO A 137 2.02 -6.54 10.95
C PRO A 137 2.59 -5.63 9.87
N CYS A 138 1.88 -4.54 9.59
CA CYS A 138 2.32 -3.52 8.67
C CYS A 138 2.10 -2.11 9.24
N LEU A 139 2.86 -1.15 8.71
CA LEU A 139 2.78 0.26 9.04
C LEU A 139 2.80 1.09 7.76
N ILE A 140 1.75 1.89 7.54
CA ILE A 140 1.61 2.78 6.39
C ILE A 140 1.38 4.19 6.92
N PRO A 141 2.39 5.08 6.81
CA PRO A 141 2.29 6.46 7.27
C PRO A 141 1.39 7.29 6.34
N VAL A 142 0.69 8.25 6.95
CA VAL A 142 -0.09 9.31 6.29
C VAL A 142 -0.11 10.55 7.20
N TYR A 143 -0.51 11.69 6.65
CA TYR A 143 -0.80 12.88 7.47
C TYR A 143 -2.32 13.07 7.63
N ASP A 144 -2.79 13.19 8.87
CA ASP A 144 -4.20 13.41 9.23
C ASP A 144 -4.52 14.91 9.23
N LEU A 145 -5.18 15.38 8.17
CA LEU A 145 -5.62 16.78 8.06
C LEU A 145 -6.76 17.10 9.01
N THR A 146 -7.58 16.12 9.40
CA THR A 146 -8.66 16.34 10.38
C THR A 146 -8.08 16.65 11.77
N ARG A 147 -6.91 16.11 12.09
CA ARG A 147 -6.28 16.24 13.42
C ARG A 147 -4.98 17.04 13.44
N GLY A 148 -4.46 17.44 12.29
CA GLY A 148 -3.20 18.19 12.15
C GLY A 148 -1.98 17.42 12.65
N LYS A 149 -1.91 16.10 12.43
CA LYS A 149 -0.78 15.27 12.91
C LYS A 149 -0.54 14.03 12.07
N ASN A 150 0.66 13.45 12.22
CA ASN A 150 0.97 12.16 11.61
C ASN A 150 0.04 11.06 12.12
N TYR A 151 -0.36 10.19 11.22
CA TYR A 151 -1.12 8.99 11.51
C TYR A 151 -0.48 7.79 10.81
N PHE A 152 -0.61 6.62 11.43
CA PHE A 152 -0.09 5.37 10.88
C PHE A 152 -1.21 4.36 10.86
N PHE A 153 -1.59 3.92 9.66
CA PHE A 153 -2.37 2.72 9.51
C PHE A 153 -1.51 1.54 9.96
N ARG A 154 -1.99 0.82 10.97
CA ARG A 154 -1.28 -0.27 11.63
C ARG A 154 -2.19 -1.46 11.70
N GLN A 155 -1.81 -2.54 11.02
CA GLN A 155 -2.60 -3.78 10.97
C GLN A 155 -2.94 -4.30 12.37
N HIS A 156 -1.96 -4.32 13.29
CA HIS A 156 -2.20 -4.79 14.66
C HIS A 156 -3.19 -3.91 15.44
N LYS A 157 -3.28 -2.60 15.14
CA LYS A 157 -4.29 -1.72 15.75
C LYS A 157 -5.67 -1.95 15.15
N ALA A 158 -5.73 -2.25 13.86
CA ALA A 158 -6.98 -2.60 13.17
C ALA A 158 -7.58 -3.92 13.68
N ILE A 159 -6.74 -4.89 14.08
CA ILE A 159 -7.22 -6.15 14.71
C ILE A 159 -7.94 -5.88 16.04
N VAL A 160 -7.37 -5.02 16.88
CA VAL A 160 -7.86 -4.83 18.26
C VAL A 160 -8.85 -3.68 18.42
N SER A 161 -9.07 -2.87 17.37
CA SER A 161 -9.92 -1.70 17.43
C SER A 161 -10.48 -1.32 16.06
N ASP A 162 -11.79 -1.45 15.90
CA ASP A 162 -12.49 -1.08 14.66
C ASP A 162 -12.32 0.40 14.30
N ARG A 163 -12.03 1.25 15.29
CA ARG A 163 -11.65 2.65 15.11
C ARG A 163 -10.47 2.83 14.15
N HIS A 164 -9.55 1.88 14.16
CA HIS A 164 -8.32 1.90 13.37
C HIS A 164 -8.40 1.00 12.14
N ASN A 165 -9.56 0.38 11.90
CA ASN A 165 -9.76 -0.56 10.82
C ASN A 165 -10.52 0.10 9.66
N PHE A 166 -9.90 0.08 8.48
CA PHE A 166 -10.35 0.74 7.26
C PHE A 166 -10.25 -0.25 6.11
N TYR A 167 -11.03 -0.06 5.06
CA TYR A 167 -10.87 -0.83 3.83
C TYR A 167 -9.52 -0.52 3.17
N LEU A 168 -8.85 -1.55 2.65
CA LEU A 168 -7.53 -1.39 2.03
C LEU A 168 -7.54 -0.42 0.86
N LYS A 169 -8.63 -0.36 0.08
CA LYS A 169 -8.81 0.66 -0.97
C LYS A 169 -8.70 2.10 -0.44
N ASP A 170 -9.28 2.35 0.73
CA ASP A 170 -9.31 3.67 1.36
C ASP A 170 -7.96 4.01 2.02
N VAL A 171 -7.32 2.99 2.61
CA VAL A 171 -5.96 3.10 3.15
C VAL A 171 -4.98 3.44 2.03
N MET A 172 -5.02 2.72 0.90
CA MET A 172 -4.15 2.97 -0.24
C MET A 172 -4.42 4.33 -0.86
N ARG A 173 -5.69 4.69 -0.99
CA ARG A 173 -6.10 6.00 -1.46
C ARG A 173 -5.56 7.15 -0.61
N SER A 174 -5.53 6.97 0.70
CA SER A 174 -4.95 7.91 1.65
C SER A 174 -3.43 7.97 1.54
N ALA A 175 -2.79 6.80 1.50
CA ALA A 175 -1.34 6.68 1.41
C ALA A 175 -0.78 7.30 0.13
N THR A 176 -1.50 7.26 -1.00
CA THR A 176 -1.00 7.77 -2.29
C THR A 176 -1.54 9.16 -2.65
N ALA A 177 -2.25 9.82 -1.74
CA ALA A 177 -2.84 11.15 -1.92
C ALA A 177 -1.77 12.27 -1.86
N ALA A 178 -0.78 12.24 -2.75
CA ALA A 178 0.33 13.19 -2.74
C ALA A 178 -0.13 14.60 -3.11
N ILE A 179 0.31 15.60 -2.34
CA ILE A 179 -0.02 17.02 -2.56
C ILE A 179 0.37 17.42 -4.00
N ALA A 180 -0.47 18.24 -4.63
CA ALA A 180 -0.40 18.67 -6.03
C ALA A 180 -0.62 17.57 -7.08
N TYR A 181 -0.60 16.28 -6.69
CA TYR A 181 -0.84 15.16 -7.60
C TYR A 181 -2.27 14.62 -7.52
N PHE A 182 -2.79 14.42 -6.30
CA PHE A 182 -4.11 13.85 -6.06
C PHE A 182 -4.86 14.68 -5.00
N PRO A 183 -6.20 14.65 -4.99
CA PRO A 183 -6.96 15.29 -3.93
C PRO A 183 -6.80 14.54 -2.60
N PRO A 184 -6.95 15.21 -1.44
CA PRO A 184 -6.99 14.54 -0.13
C PRO A 184 -8.05 13.44 -0.07
N ALA A 185 -7.77 12.38 0.67
CA ALA A 185 -8.64 11.23 0.82
C ALA A 185 -9.56 11.39 2.04
N ASN A 186 -10.86 11.55 1.79
CA ASN A 186 -11.87 11.50 2.85
C ASN A 186 -12.36 10.06 2.99
N ILE A 187 -12.05 9.41 4.11
CA ILE A 187 -12.35 7.99 4.33
C ILE A 187 -13.12 7.78 5.63
N THR A 188 -13.81 6.65 5.71
CA THR A 188 -14.54 6.23 6.91
C THR A 188 -14.03 4.86 7.36
N SER A 189 -13.93 4.62 8.67
CA SER A 189 -13.65 3.29 9.21
C SER A 189 -14.73 2.30 8.78
N VAL A 190 -14.40 1.01 8.76
CA VAL A 190 -15.32 -0.06 8.32
C VAL A 190 -16.63 -0.03 9.12
N ASN A 191 -16.56 0.27 10.42
CA ASN A 191 -17.73 0.37 11.30
C ASN A 191 -18.52 1.70 11.17
N GLY A 192 -18.11 2.60 10.28
CA GLY A 192 -18.80 3.88 10.03
C GLY A 192 -18.55 5.00 11.06
N GLN A 193 -17.80 4.73 12.13
CA GLN A 193 -17.73 5.65 13.29
C GLN A 193 -16.63 6.72 13.19
N GLU A 194 -15.58 6.48 12.39
CA GLU A 194 -14.46 7.40 12.27
C GLU A 194 -14.36 7.94 10.86
N LYS A 195 -14.63 9.23 10.69
CA LYS A 195 -14.40 9.97 9.44
C LYS A 195 -13.10 10.76 9.54
N ARG A 196 -12.27 10.67 8.52
CA ARG A 196 -10.94 11.31 8.46
C ARG A 196 -10.62 11.79 7.07
N CYS A 197 -9.80 12.84 7.01
CA CYS A 197 -9.19 13.35 5.80
C CYS A 197 -7.67 13.16 5.90
N PHE A 198 -7.10 12.40 4.96
CA PHE A 198 -5.69 12.08 4.93
C PHE A 198 -5.02 12.53 3.62
N ILE A 199 -3.72 12.76 3.69
CA ILE A 199 -2.83 12.90 2.54
C ILE A 199 -1.63 11.94 2.68
N ASP A 200 -0.85 11.81 1.61
CA ASP A 200 0.41 11.05 1.59
C ASP A 200 1.34 11.48 2.75
N GLY A 201 2.12 10.51 3.25
CA GLY A 201 2.91 10.60 4.48
C GLY A 201 4.32 11.17 4.32
#